data_AF-A0AAD2PWV9-F1
#
_entry.id   AF-A0AAD2PWV9-F1
#
_cell.length_a   1.000
_cell.length_b   1.000
_cell.length_c   1.000
_cell.angle_alpha   90.00
_cell.angle_beta   90.00
_cell.angle_gamma   90.00
#
_symmetry.space_group_name_H-M   'P 1'
#
loop_
_entity.id
_entity.type
_entity.pdbx_description
1 polymer ?
#
loop_
_entity_poly.entity_id
_entity_poly.type
_entity_poly.pdbx_seq_one_letter_code
_entity_poly.pdbx_strand_id
1 'polypeptide(L)'
;MPVGHRIPVALQQVFLASQAGEDVATITAPESGDAFKMYQKEYRKPIKPLKKQATPLRRQRIDMRESAADVYRKTNPISKKTEVKLSEETPQGFLEAEFERRGYSTKKYVSLEGGYYARPTLLQKASFGTTMNQAIITSDASLLRRLLDVGLSPNPCNDYGESLVHRVCRRGDHKLLRILLEKGCCLQIADDYGRTPLHDAFWKADPSAEVLNLILRADKDLIRLMDCRGFTPLNYVRKEAHGDMIDYLKSVMDEFFPDRTGKGPEPAPPLTKKKPNTTPVPDPRMALTPQSAMLVASGEIEPEDALDWDDDSSYDSEYDSDDDSYSDSDSEFDQEELAELCLRAGGPIAVAQNCFGESCRVTSRSHKLN
;
A
#
# COMPACT_ATOMS: atom_id res chain seq x y z
N MET A 1 -8.52 -54.23 15.09
CA MET A 1 -8.51 -53.06 14.19
C MET A 1 -8.52 -51.82 15.06
N PRO A 2 -7.44 -51.01 15.11
CA PRO A 2 -7.45 -49.79 15.90
C PRO A 2 -8.45 -48.82 15.26
N VAL A 3 -9.34 -48.27 16.08
CA VAL A 3 -10.34 -47.28 15.69
C VAL A 3 -9.58 -46.05 15.22
N GLY A 4 -9.59 -45.79 13.92
CA GLY A 4 -8.98 -44.60 13.33
C GLY A 4 -9.64 -43.36 13.92
N HIS A 5 -8.93 -42.66 14.81
CA HIS A 5 -9.41 -41.42 15.39
C HIS A 5 -9.43 -40.36 14.29
N ARG A 6 -10.63 -40.04 13.80
CA ARG A 6 -10.83 -38.93 12.87
C ARG A 6 -10.55 -37.63 13.62
N ILE A 7 -9.57 -36.89 13.13
CA ILE A 7 -9.24 -35.56 13.65
C ILE A 7 -10.42 -34.63 13.30
N PRO A 8 -10.98 -33.89 14.27
CA PRO A 8 -12.03 -32.91 14.01
C PRO A 8 -11.60 -31.87 12.96
N VAL A 9 -12.51 -31.52 12.05
CA VAL A 9 -12.26 -30.61 10.91
C VAL A 9 -11.62 -29.27 11.35
N ALA A 10 -11.99 -28.77 12.53
CA ALA A 10 -11.42 -27.56 13.11
C ALA A 10 -9.91 -27.66 13.41
N LEU A 11 -9.41 -28.84 13.82
CA LEU A 11 -7.99 -29.06 14.07
C LEU A 11 -7.20 -29.25 12.76
N GLN A 12 -7.85 -29.74 11.70
CA GLN A 12 -7.25 -29.80 10.37
C GLN A 12 -7.04 -28.40 9.78
N GLN A 13 -7.99 -27.47 9.99
CA GLN A 13 -7.87 -26.09 9.52
C GLN A 13 -6.77 -25.30 10.24
N VAL A 14 -6.62 -25.49 11.56
CA VAL A 14 -5.51 -24.87 12.32
C VAL A 14 -4.14 -25.43 11.90
N PHE A 15 -4.06 -26.73 11.60
CA PHE A 15 -2.83 -27.36 11.12
C PHE A 15 -2.42 -26.84 9.74
N LEU A 16 -3.38 -26.66 8.83
CA LEU A 16 -3.14 -26.10 7.49
C LEU A 16 -2.71 -24.63 7.55
N ALA A 17 -3.33 -23.81 8.41
CA ALA A 17 -2.95 -22.41 8.60
C ALA A 17 -1.53 -22.24 9.18
N SER A 18 -1.11 -23.15 10.08
CA SER A 18 0.24 -23.15 10.64
C SER A 18 1.32 -23.53 9.61
N GLN A 19 0.99 -24.33 8.60
CA GLN A 19 1.91 -24.68 7.50
C GLN A 19 2.00 -23.55 6.46
N ALA A 20 0.94 -22.76 6.32
CA ALA A 20 0.89 -21.59 5.44
C ALA A 20 1.53 -20.32 6.04
N GLY A 21 1.98 -20.36 7.30
CA GLY A 21 2.65 -19.23 7.96
C GLY A 21 1.72 -18.11 8.44
N GLU A 22 0.40 -18.37 8.50
CA GLU A 22 -0.59 -17.41 8.97
C GLU A 22 -0.69 -17.38 10.51
N ASP A 23 -1.00 -16.20 11.06
CA ASP A 23 -1.15 -16.01 12.51
C ASP A 23 -2.47 -16.62 13.00
N VAL A 24 -2.35 -17.71 13.77
CA VAL A 24 -3.45 -18.60 14.22
C VAL A 24 -4.53 -17.84 15.02
N ALA A 25 -4.25 -16.62 15.46
CA ALA A 25 -5.18 -15.76 16.18
C ALA A 25 -6.34 -15.19 15.32
N THR A 26 -6.29 -15.30 13.99
CA THR A 26 -7.29 -14.71 13.07
C THR A 26 -8.33 -15.68 12.52
N ILE A 27 -8.23 -16.98 12.85
CA ILE A 27 -9.22 -17.98 12.42
C ILE A 27 -10.48 -17.83 13.27
N THR A 28 -11.55 -17.32 12.66
CA THR A 28 -12.87 -17.22 13.28
C THR A 28 -13.48 -18.62 13.39
N ALA A 29 -13.56 -19.14 14.61
CA ALA A 29 -14.26 -20.39 14.89
C ALA A 29 -15.79 -20.19 14.79
N PRO A 30 -16.56 -21.18 14.30
CA PRO A 30 -18.01 -21.16 14.41
C PRO A 30 -18.42 -21.27 15.88
N GLU A 31 -19.53 -20.62 16.23
CA GLU A 31 -20.06 -20.16 17.52
C GLU A 31 -20.16 -21.13 18.73
N SER A 32 -19.44 -22.25 18.75
CA SER A 32 -19.39 -23.13 19.93
C SER A 32 -18.15 -22.86 20.78
N GLY A 33 -18.33 -22.21 21.93
CA GLY A 33 -17.29 -21.91 22.92
C GLY A 33 -16.60 -23.13 23.57
N ASP A 34 -16.79 -24.33 23.02
CA ASP A 34 -16.27 -25.59 23.55
C ASP A 34 -14.91 -25.97 22.93
N ALA A 35 -14.63 -25.58 21.68
CA ALA A 35 -13.36 -25.86 21.02
C ALA A 35 -12.17 -25.12 21.68
N PHE A 36 -12.38 -23.87 22.09
CA PHE A 36 -11.38 -23.06 22.79
C PHE A 36 -11.08 -23.59 24.21
N LYS A 37 -12.10 -24.15 24.89
CA LYS A 37 -11.94 -24.77 26.22
C LYS A 37 -11.18 -26.09 26.14
N MET A 38 -11.37 -26.88 25.07
CA MET A 38 -10.59 -28.11 24.85
C MET A 38 -9.10 -27.80 24.58
N TYR A 39 -8.81 -26.78 23.76
CA TYR A 39 -7.43 -26.36 23.49
C TYR A 39 -6.68 -25.90 24.75
N GLN A 40 -7.34 -25.09 25.60
CA GLN A 40 -6.73 -24.61 26.85
C GLN A 40 -6.46 -25.73 27.87
N LYS A 41 -7.29 -26.78 27.88
CA LYS A 41 -7.18 -27.90 28.83
C LYS A 41 -6.06 -28.87 28.47
N GLU A 42 -5.75 -29.02 27.18
CA GLU A 42 -4.83 -30.04 26.69
C GLU A 42 -3.38 -29.52 26.50
N TYR A 43 -3.20 -28.24 26.13
CA TYR A 43 -1.88 -27.72 25.76
C TYR A 43 -1.27 -26.68 26.72
N ARG A 44 -1.98 -26.26 27.76
CA ARG A 44 -1.43 -25.35 28.79
C ARG A 44 -0.95 -26.12 30.02
N LYS A 45 0.02 -27.02 29.86
CA LYS A 45 0.88 -27.41 31.00
C LYS A 45 1.87 -26.28 31.25
N PRO A 46 2.01 -25.77 32.49
CA PRO A 46 2.99 -24.74 32.79
C PRO A 46 4.39 -25.27 32.46
N ILE A 47 5.14 -24.54 31.64
CA ILE A 47 6.56 -24.76 31.43
C ILE A 47 7.23 -24.58 32.80
N LYS A 48 7.66 -25.67 33.43
CA LYS A 48 8.48 -25.60 34.63
C LYS A 48 9.80 -24.93 34.26
N PRO A 49 10.28 -23.91 34.99
CA PRO A 49 11.56 -23.30 34.70
C PRO A 49 12.66 -24.35 34.81
N LEU A 50 13.47 -24.47 33.75
CA LEU A 50 14.67 -25.31 33.74
C LEU A 50 15.59 -24.86 34.88
N LYS A 51 15.80 -25.73 35.87
CA LYS A 51 16.83 -25.54 36.91
C LYS A 51 18.18 -25.44 36.21
N LYS A 52 18.80 -24.26 36.24
CA LYS A 52 20.21 -24.06 35.85
C LYS A 52 21.07 -24.94 36.75
N GLN A 53 21.55 -26.07 36.23
CA GLN A 53 22.69 -26.76 36.81
C GLN A 53 23.94 -25.96 36.41
N ALA A 54 24.58 -25.33 37.39
CA ALA A 54 25.84 -24.65 37.20
C ALA A 54 26.95 -25.71 37.06
N THR A 55 27.49 -25.86 35.85
CA THR A 55 28.80 -26.50 35.64
C THR A 55 29.89 -25.43 35.72
N PRO A 56 30.99 -25.64 36.46
CA PRO A 56 32.04 -24.66 36.59
C PRO A 56 32.97 -24.75 35.36
N LEU A 57 32.71 -23.96 34.33
CA LEU A 57 33.68 -23.75 33.26
C LEU A 57 34.63 -22.59 33.62
N ARG A 58 35.84 -23.02 33.96
CA ARG A 58 37.10 -22.30 34.16
C ARG A 58 37.21 -21.02 33.31
N ARG A 59 37.11 -19.86 33.97
CA ARG A 59 37.43 -18.56 33.35
C ARG A 59 38.92 -18.51 33.00
N GLN A 60 39.25 -18.65 31.72
CA GLN A 60 40.49 -18.09 31.20
C GLN A 60 40.27 -16.59 31.01
N ARG A 61 41.15 -15.82 31.66
CA ARG A 61 41.22 -14.36 31.61
C ARG A 61 41.64 -13.99 30.19
N ILE A 62 40.74 -13.44 29.39
CA ILE A 62 41.06 -12.76 28.14
C ILE A 62 41.08 -11.27 28.45
N ASP A 63 42.24 -10.65 28.31
CA ASP A 63 42.44 -9.24 28.56
C ASP A 63 41.54 -8.39 27.65
N MET A 64 40.96 -7.35 28.25
CA MET A 64 40.06 -6.40 27.59
C MET A 64 40.78 -5.66 26.46
N ARG A 65 40.46 -6.01 25.21
CA ARG A 65 40.68 -5.12 24.05
C ARG A 65 39.42 -4.28 23.84
N GLU A 66 39.63 -2.99 23.59
CA GLU A 66 38.61 -1.95 23.45
C GLU A 66 37.41 -2.43 22.61
N SER A 67 36.20 -2.17 23.11
CA SER A 67 34.96 -2.49 22.39
C SER A 67 34.91 -1.69 21.09
N ALA A 68 34.38 -2.28 20.02
CA ALA A 68 34.14 -1.59 18.74
C ALA A 68 33.31 -0.30 18.91
N ALA A 69 32.48 -0.23 19.96
CA ALA A 69 31.73 0.98 20.33
C ALA A 69 32.62 2.12 20.85
N ASP A 70 33.73 1.79 21.51
CA ASP A 70 34.70 2.78 22.04
C ASP A 70 35.58 3.33 20.92
N VAL A 71 35.92 2.49 19.93
CA VAL A 71 36.61 2.92 18.71
C VAL A 71 35.74 3.90 17.91
N TYR A 72 34.44 3.61 17.77
CA TYR A 72 33.50 4.48 17.04
C TYR A 72 33.32 5.87 17.70
N ARG A 73 33.36 5.95 19.03
CA ARG A 73 33.31 7.24 19.76
C ARG A 73 34.59 8.05 19.63
N LYS A 74 35.74 7.40 19.49
CA LYS A 74 37.04 8.09 19.33
C LYS A 74 37.25 8.61 17.92
N THR A 75 36.76 7.92 16.89
CA THR A 75 36.93 8.32 15.48
C THR A 75 35.92 9.36 15.00
N ASN A 76 34.83 9.59 15.73
CA ASN A 76 33.80 10.57 15.38
C ASN A 76 33.49 11.51 16.57
N PRO A 77 34.35 12.51 16.84
CA PRO A 77 34.06 13.51 17.86
C PRO A 77 32.85 14.34 17.42
N ILE A 78 31.73 14.16 18.12
CA ILE A 78 30.53 15.00 18.02
C ILE A 78 30.99 16.46 18.15
N SER A 79 30.91 17.21 17.04
CA SER A 79 31.25 18.62 17.03
C SER A 79 30.40 19.33 18.08
N LYS A 80 31.06 20.09 18.93
CA LYS A 80 30.49 20.88 20.03
C LYS A 80 29.13 21.46 19.64
N LYS A 81 28.12 21.15 20.44
CA LYS A 81 26.81 21.83 20.44
C LYS A 81 27.04 23.33 20.40
N THR A 82 26.73 23.93 19.26
CA THR A 82 26.37 25.33 19.21
C THR A 82 25.08 25.44 20.01
N GLU A 83 25.10 26.18 21.12
CA GLU A 83 23.89 26.50 21.88
C GLU A 83 23.01 27.39 20.99
N VAL A 84 22.18 26.75 20.18
CA VAL A 84 21.09 27.41 19.45
C VAL A 84 20.04 27.76 20.50
N LYS A 85 19.71 29.04 20.62
CA LYS A 85 18.51 29.49 21.36
C LYS A 85 17.31 28.79 20.73
N LEU A 86 16.85 27.73 21.37
CA LEU A 86 15.67 26.98 20.94
C LEU A 86 14.45 27.86 21.22
N SER A 87 13.94 28.54 20.20
CA SER A 87 12.63 29.18 20.28
C SER A 87 11.61 28.07 20.61
N GLU A 88 10.86 28.25 21.70
CA GLU A 88 9.88 27.26 22.18
C GLU A 88 8.67 27.08 21.25
N GLU A 89 8.60 27.87 20.18
CA GLU A 89 7.52 27.84 19.19
C GLU A 89 7.64 26.60 18.29
N THR A 90 6.58 25.78 18.28
CA THR A 90 6.49 24.63 17.36
C THR A 90 6.00 25.09 15.99
N PRO A 91 6.46 24.50 14.87
CA PRO A 91 5.97 24.84 13.53
C PRO A 91 4.45 24.69 13.38
N GLN A 92 3.88 23.69 14.06
CA GLN A 92 2.43 23.48 14.09
C GLN A 92 1.71 24.63 14.83
N GLY A 93 2.23 25.06 15.98
CA GLY A 93 1.67 26.18 16.74
C GLY A 93 1.77 27.50 15.98
N PHE A 94 2.88 27.74 15.29
CA PHE A 94 3.05 28.89 14.40
C PHE A 94 1.99 28.90 13.28
N LEU A 95 1.79 27.76 12.60
CA LEU A 95 0.78 27.64 11.54
C LEU A 95 -0.64 27.89 12.06
N GLU A 96 -0.99 27.36 13.23
CA GLU A 96 -2.31 27.55 13.84
C GLU A 96 -2.57 29.02 14.22
N ALA A 97 -1.59 29.68 14.85
CA ALA A 97 -1.67 31.10 15.18
C ALA A 97 -1.85 31.96 13.91
N GLU A 98 -1.14 31.61 12.84
CA GLU A 98 -1.23 32.32 11.57
C GLU A 98 -2.56 32.08 10.86
N PHE A 99 -3.09 30.85 10.92
CA PHE A 99 -4.44 30.56 10.43
C PHE A 99 -5.50 31.38 11.17
N GLU A 100 -5.42 31.49 12.50
CA GLU A 100 -6.33 32.31 13.28
C GLU A 100 -6.24 33.80 12.88
N ARG A 101 -5.02 34.32 12.75
CA ARG A 101 -4.77 35.71 12.31
C ARG A 101 -5.38 36.01 10.95
N ARG A 102 -5.30 35.06 10.02
CA ARG A 102 -5.76 35.19 8.63
C ARG A 102 -7.21 34.72 8.42
N GLY A 103 -7.89 34.24 9.46
CA GLY A 103 -9.29 33.79 9.40
C GLY A 103 -9.52 32.39 8.80
N TYR A 104 -8.49 31.54 8.78
CA TYR A 104 -8.57 30.13 8.39
C TYR A 104 -9.04 29.24 9.56
N SER A 105 -9.56 28.05 9.22
CA SER A 105 -9.90 27.05 10.22
C SER A 105 -8.65 26.29 10.68
N THR A 106 -8.51 26.12 12.00
CA THR A 106 -7.51 25.25 12.64
C THR A 106 -7.96 23.79 12.72
N LYS A 107 -9.10 23.44 12.10
CA LYS A 107 -9.61 22.08 12.09
C LYS A 107 -8.66 21.14 11.35
N LYS A 108 -8.30 20.05 12.02
CA LYS A 108 -7.52 18.94 11.48
C LYS A 108 -8.45 17.85 10.98
N TYR A 109 -8.00 17.08 10.00
CA TYR A 109 -8.81 16.02 9.38
C TYR A 109 -8.04 14.71 9.38
N VAL A 110 -8.72 13.59 9.62
CA VAL A 110 -8.10 12.27 9.57
C VAL A 110 -8.00 11.84 8.10
N SER A 111 -6.80 11.54 7.61
CA SER A 111 -6.58 11.18 6.20
C SER A 111 -7.39 9.95 5.78
N LEU A 112 -7.51 8.96 6.68
CA LEU A 112 -8.18 7.68 6.44
C LEU A 112 -9.71 7.79 6.30
N GLU A 113 -10.31 8.86 6.81
CA GLU A 113 -11.77 9.07 6.74
C GLU A 113 -12.20 9.76 5.44
N GLY A 114 -11.26 10.35 4.71
CA GLY A 114 -11.51 11.07 3.47
C GLY A 114 -11.19 10.27 2.21
N GLY A 115 -11.40 10.89 1.05
CA GLY A 115 -11.01 10.38 -0.26
C GLY A 115 -9.50 10.37 -0.52
N TYR A 116 -8.67 10.71 0.46
CA TYR A 116 -7.20 10.56 0.40
C TYR A 116 -6.79 9.10 0.50
N TYR A 117 -7.60 8.27 1.18
CA TYR A 117 -7.37 6.84 1.27
C TYR A 117 -8.11 6.11 0.15
N ALA A 118 -7.35 5.39 -0.67
CA ALA A 118 -7.88 4.56 -1.75
C ALA A 118 -7.19 3.21 -1.76
N ARG A 119 -7.97 2.15 -1.92
CA ARG A 119 -7.48 0.78 -2.13
C ARG A 119 -6.60 0.74 -3.38
N PRO A 120 -5.37 0.24 -3.27
CA PRO A 120 -4.49 0.05 -4.41
C PRO A 120 -5.10 -0.83 -5.49
N THR A 121 -4.85 -0.48 -6.76
CA THR A 121 -5.15 -1.35 -7.90
C THR A 121 -4.11 -2.48 -7.99
N LEU A 122 -4.47 -3.58 -8.68
CA LEU A 122 -3.52 -4.68 -8.91
C LEU A 122 -2.29 -4.21 -9.69
N LEU A 123 -2.48 -3.27 -10.64
CA LEU A 123 -1.39 -2.69 -11.41
C LEU A 123 -0.44 -1.87 -10.52
N GLN A 124 -0.98 -1.08 -9.59
CA GLN A 124 -0.17 -0.30 -8.65
C GLN A 124 0.69 -1.21 -7.77
N LYS A 125 0.14 -2.34 -7.32
CA LYS A 125 0.89 -3.35 -6.58
C LYS A 125 1.95 -4.03 -7.43
N ALA A 126 1.59 -4.47 -8.63
CA ALA A 126 2.52 -5.14 -9.55
C ALA A 126 3.69 -4.24 -9.98
N SER A 127 3.41 -2.95 -10.20
CA SER A 127 4.41 -1.95 -10.58
C SER A 127 5.38 -1.61 -9.43
N PHE A 128 5.07 -2.01 -8.19
CA PHE A 128 5.94 -1.83 -7.02
C PHE A 128 6.97 -2.96 -6.91
N GLY A 129 7.91 -3.00 -7.85
CA GLY A 129 8.94 -4.05 -7.90
C GLY A 129 10.32 -3.59 -7.41
N THR A 130 11.29 -4.52 -7.44
CA THR A 130 12.68 -4.31 -7.02
C THR A 130 13.39 -3.29 -7.90
N THR A 131 13.25 -3.37 -9.22
CA THR A 131 13.90 -2.47 -10.18
C THR A 131 13.40 -1.03 -10.03
N MET A 132 12.09 -0.87 -9.85
CA MET A 132 11.48 0.43 -9.58
C MET A 132 12.03 1.05 -8.30
N ASN A 133 12.16 0.26 -7.23
CA ASN A 133 12.76 0.72 -5.98
C ASN A 133 14.26 1.02 -6.14
N GLN A 134 14.99 0.22 -6.92
CA GLN A 134 16.41 0.43 -7.19
C GLN A 134 16.65 1.75 -7.94
N ALA A 135 15.79 2.12 -8.89
CA ALA A 135 15.83 3.41 -9.58
C ALA A 135 15.74 4.58 -8.58
N ILE A 136 14.87 4.48 -7.57
CA ILE A 136 14.77 5.49 -6.52
C ILE A 136 15.98 5.47 -5.58
N ILE A 137 16.50 4.28 -5.24
CA ILE A 137 17.66 4.15 -4.35
C ILE A 137 18.91 4.77 -4.96
N THR A 138 19.13 4.54 -6.25
CA THR A 138 20.24 5.07 -7.04
C THR A 138 20.02 6.49 -7.54
N SER A 139 18.81 7.03 -7.39
CA SER A 139 18.37 8.30 -7.96
C SER A 139 18.56 8.35 -9.49
N ASP A 140 18.33 7.21 -10.16
CA ASP A 140 18.41 7.08 -11.61
C ASP A 140 17.11 7.58 -12.27
N ALA A 141 17.14 8.83 -12.70
CA ALA A 141 16.06 9.49 -13.41
C ALA A 141 15.76 8.85 -14.78
N SER A 142 16.78 8.33 -15.46
CA SER A 142 16.64 7.77 -16.81
C SER A 142 15.94 6.41 -16.75
N LEU A 143 16.35 5.56 -15.81
CA LEU A 143 15.69 4.28 -15.56
C LEU A 143 14.25 4.49 -15.11
N LEU A 144 13.99 5.44 -14.20
CA LEU A 144 12.62 5.75 -13.77
C LEU A 144 11.73 6.21 -14.94
N ARG A 145 12.25 7.02 -15.86
CA ARG A 145 11.49 7.44 -17.05
C ARG A 145 11.17 6.26 -17.95
N ARG A 146 12.16 5.43 -18.30
CA ARG A 146 11.96 4.21 -19.13
C ARG A 146 10.88 3.31 -18.55
N LEU A 147 10.93 3.04 -17.24
CA LEU A 147 9.92 2.22 -16.56
C LEU A 147 8.51 2.81 -16.66
N LEU A 148 8.36 4.12 -16.46
CA LEU A 148 7.06 4.79 -16.55
C LEU A 148 6.56 4.98 -17.99
N ASP A 149 7.48 5.08 -18.96
CA ASP A 149 7.16 5.20 -20.39
C ASP A 149 6.51 3.94 -20.95
N VAL A 150 6.90 2.77 -20.42
CA VAL A 150 6.44 1.45 -20.86
C VAL A 150 5.04 1.11 -20.36
N GLY A 151 4.46 1.93 -19.48
CA GLY A 151 3.09 1.74 -19.01
C GLY A 151 2.96 1.19 -17.59
N LEU A 152 4.04 1.19 -16.80
CA LEU A 152 3.93 0.95 -15.36
C LEU A 152 3.07 2.03 -14.71
N SER A 153 2.35 1.67 -13.65
CA SER A 153 1.56 2.65 -12.91
C SER A 153 2.48 3.74 -12.35
N PRO A 154 2.14 5.04 -12.52
CA PRO A 154 2.89 6.14 -11.92
C PRO A 154 2.66 6.25 -10.41
N ASN A 155 1.74 5.45 -9.87
CA ASN A 155 1.40 5.41 -8.45
C ASN A 155 1.68 4.03 -7.83
N PRO A 156 2.84 3.39 -8.05
CA PRO A 156 3.06 2.05 -7.55
C PRO A 156 3.12 2.06 -6.03
N CYS A 157 2.59 1.04 -5.38
CA CYS A 157 2.57 0.95 -3.92
C CYS A 157 2.74 -0.49 -3.42
N ASN A 158 3.26 -0.64 -2.20
CA ASN A 158 3.35 -1.94 -1.56
C ASN A 158 2.02 -2.38 -0.92
N ASP A 159 2.05 -3.53 -0.24
CA ASP A 159 0.89 -4.08 0.48
C ASP A 159 0.40 -3.26 1.67
N TYR A 160 1.20 -2.29 2.13
CA TYR A 160 0.83 -1.35 3.20
C TYR A 160 0.28 -0.01 2.64
N GLY A 161 0.04 0.07 1.33
CA GLY A 161 -0.38 1.30 0.67
C GLY A 161 0.72 2.37 0.58
N GLU A 162 1.96 2.07 0.97
CA GLU A 162 3.10 2.98 0.82
C GLU A 162 3.43 3.09 -0.68
N SER A 163 2.92 4.15 -1.31
CA SER A 163 3.26 4.49 -2.69
C SER A 163 4.71 4.98 -2.83
N LEU A 164 5.29 4.82 -4.02
CA LEU A 164 6.64 5.26 -4.38
C LEU A 164 6.89 6.74 -4.08
N VAL A 165 5.86 7.59 -4.20
CA VAL A 165 5.92 9.00 -3.81
C VAL A 165 6.34 9.18 -2.37
N HIS A 166 5.82 8.36 -1.44
CA HIS A 166 6.21 8.43 -0.02
C HIS A 166 7.72 8.23 0.12
N ARG A 167 8.30 7.27 -0.62
CA ARG A 167 9.75 7.00 -0.61
C ARG A 167 10.56 8.14 -1.21
N VAL A 168 10.11 8.71 -2.32
CA VAL A 168 10.76 9.85 -2.98
C VAL A 168 10.74 11.09 -2.09
N CYS A 169 9.58 11.39 -1.47
CA CYS A 169 9.43 12.48 -0.52
C CYS A 169 10.30 12.28 0.72
N ARG A 170 10.36 11.05 1.26
CA ARG A 170 11.26 10.69 2.38
C ARG A 170 12.73 10.93 2.07
N ARG A 171 13.13 10.76 0.80
CA ARG A 171 14.49 11.05 0.33
C ARG A 171 14.71 12.54 0.02
N GLY A 172 13.66 13.34 -0.15
CA GLY A 172 13.77 14.75 -0.54
C GLY A 172 14.26 14.94 -1.98
N ASP A 173 14.05 13.94 -2.86
CA ASP A 173 14.55 13.97 -4.24
C ASP A 173 13.53 14.66 -5.17
N HIS A 174 13.63 15.99 -5.26
CA HIS A 174 12.72 16.81 -6.09
C HIS A 174 12.80 16.48 -7.58
N LYS A 175 13.93 15.95 -8.08
CA LYS A 175 14.07 15.60 -9.50
C LYS A 175 13.20 14.40 -9.86
N LEU A 176 13.27 13.35 -9.05
CA LEU A 176 12.42 12.17 -9.22
C LEU A 176 10.95 12.50 -8.99
N LEU A 177 10.65 13.38 -8.03
CA LEU A 177 9.27 13.81 -7.78
C LEU A 177 8.67 14.53 -8.99
N ARG A 178 9.44 15.39 -9.67
CA ARG A 178 9.00 16.06 -10.90
C ARG A 178 8.72 15.06 -12.02
N ILE A 179 9.56 14.03 -12.18
CA ILE A 179 9.34 12.95 -13.16
C ILE A 179 8.03 12.20 -12.87
N LEU A 180 7.78 11.85 -11.61
CA LEU A 180 6.53 11.19 -11.22
C LEU A 180 5.32 12.09 -11.52
N LEU A 181 5.39 13.37 -11.18
CA LEU A 181 4.34 14.34 -11.48
C LEU A 181 4.08 14.50 -12.98
N GLU A 182 5.13 14.56 -13.80
CA GLU A 182 5.02 14.58 -15.27
C GLU A 182 4.27 13.34 -15.81
N LYS A 183 4.38 12.20 -15.12
CA LYS A 183 3.73 10.94 -15.47
C LYS A 183 2.34 10.76 -14.85
N GLY A 184 1.77 11.80 -14.26
CA GLY A 184 0.41 11.76 -13.70
C GLY A 184 0.32 11.12 -12.32
N CYS A 185 1.43 11.13 -11.58
CA CYS A 185 1.44 10.66 -10.20
C CYS A 185 0.56 11.55 -9.29
N CYS A 186 -0.19 10.91 -8.40
CA CYS A 186 -1.09 11.55 -7.45
C CYS A 186 -0.39 11.79 -6.11
N LEU A 187 -0.36 13.05 -5.66
CA LEU A 187 0.15 13.41 -4.33
C LEU A 187 -0.93 13.41 -3.24
N GLN A 188 -2.20 13.33 -3.64
CA GLN A 188 -3.37 13.34 -2.76
C GLN A 188 -3.71 11.93 -2.26
N ILE A 189 -2.69 11.19 -1.82
CA ILE A 189 -2.79 9.81 -1.38
C ILE A 189 -2.40 9.68 0.10
N ALA A 190 -2.94 8.67 0.77
CA ALA A 190 -2.55 8.27 2.10
C ALA A 190 -2.26 6.78 2.14
N ASP A 191 -1.21 6.38 2.88
CA ASP A 191 -0.91 4.98 3.17
C ASP A 191 -1.91 4.38 4.18
N ASP A 192 -1.78 3.09 4.52
CA ASP A 192 -2.65 2.43 5.49
C ASP A 192 -2.54 2.99 6.92
N TYR A 193 -1.48 3.74 7.21
CA TYR A 193 -1.32 4.48 8.47
C TYR A 193 -1.90 5.90 8.40
N GLY A 194 -2.48 6.30 7.28
CA GLY A 194 -3.02 7.65 7.07
C GLY A 194 -1.95 8.71 6.84
N ARG A 195 -0.71 8.31 6.58
CA ARG A 195 0.39 9.21 6.25
C ARG A 195 0.28 9.60 4.79
N THR A 196 0.46 10.88 4.54
CA THR A 196 0.48 11.48 3.21
C THR A 196 1.94 11.67 2.78
N PRO A 197 2.22 11.90 1.48
CA PRO A 197 3.55 12.28 1.01
C PRO A 197 4.21 13.41 1.80
N LEU A 198 3.40 14.35 2.33
CA LEU A 198 3.88 15.46 3.14
C LEU A 198 4.38 15.01 4.53
N HIS A 199 3.80 13.96 5.13
CA HIS A 199 4.31 13.38 6.39
C HIS A 199 5.73 12.83 6.19
N ASP A 200 5.94 12.09 5.10
CA ASP A 200 7.24 11.49 4.81
C ASP A 200 8.31 12.51 4.41
N ALA A 201 7.93 13.65 3.83
CA ALA A 201 8.86 14.73 3.48
C ALA A 201 9.67 15.25 4.68
N PHE A 202 9.12 15.15 5.91
CA PHE A 202 9.76 15.60 7.15
C PHE A 202 10.57 14.51 7.87
N TRP A 203 10.74 13.33 7.26
CA TRP A 203 11.52 12.25 7.88
C TRP A 203 13.03 12.56 7.96
N LYS A 204 13.53 13.30 6.97
CA LYS A 204 14.91 13.79 6.94
C LYS A 204 15.08 14.97 7.90
N ALA A 205 16.31 15.14 8.39
CA ALA A 205 16.66 16.27 9.25
C ALA A 205 16.54 17.62 8.51
N ASP A 206 16.82 17.61 7.21
CA ASP A 206 16.75 18.77 6.32
C ASP A 206 15.70 18.49 5.23
N PRO A 207 14.45 18.96 5.41
CA PRO A 207 13.39 18.77 4.44
C PRO A 207 13.61 19.68 3.21
N SER A 208 13.52 19.11 2.01
CA SER A 208 13.70 19.88 0.78
C SER A 208 12.51 20.82 0.54
N ALA A 209 12.75 22.14 0.61
CA ALA A 209 11.73 23.15 0.32
C ALA A 209 11.09 22.97 -1.07
N GLU A 210 11.85 22.53 -2.07
CA GLU A 210 11.34 22.21 -3.41
C GLU A 210 10.30 21.08 -3.39
N VAL A 211 10.56 20.01 -2.62
CA VAL A 211 9.60 18.91 -2.45
C VAL A 211 8.34 19.40 -1.74
N LEU A 212 8.50 20.17 -0.67
CA LEU A 212 7.37 20.73 0.07
C LEU A 212 6.50 21.62 -0.82
N ASN A 213 7.12 22.50 -1.60
CA ASN A 213 6.42 23.36 -2.55
C ASN A 213 5.67 22.59 -3.64
N LEU A 214 6.26 21.52 -4.19
CA LEU A 214 5.59 20.66 -5.16
C LEU A 214 4.35 19.98 -4.56
N ILE A 215 4.44 19.51 -3.33
CA ILE A 215 3.32 18.86 -2.63
C ILE A 215 2.21 19.88 -2.31
N LEU A 216 2.56 21.05 -1.75
CA LEU A 216 1.59 22.09 -1.40
C LEU A 216 0.88 22.70 -2.62
N ARG A 217 1.56 22.77 -3.77
CA ARG A 217 0.93 23.19 -5.04
C ARG A 217 -0.08 22.18 -5.55
N ALA A 218 0.13 20.89 -5.29
CA ALA A 218 -0.84 19.86 -5.65
C ALA A 218 -2.04 19.83 -4.70
N ASP A 219 -1.80 19.94 -3.39
CA ASP A 219 -2.84 20.13 -2.39
C ASP A 219 -2.26 20.75 -1.10
N LYS A 220 -2.58 22.02 -0.87
CA LYS A 220 -2.15 22.75 0.34
C LYS A 220 -2.81 22.22 1.61
N ASP A 221 -3.96 21.55 1.51
CA ASP A 221 -4.71 21.08 2.67
C ASP A 221 -4.07 19.81 3.29
N LEU A 222 -3.13 19.17 2.59
CA LEU A 222 -2.31 18.06 3.12
C LEU A 222 -1.58 18.43 4.42
N ILE A 223 -1.28 19.71 4.65
CA ILE A 223 -0.62 20.19 5.87
C ILE A 223 -1.51 20.04 7.12
N ARG A 224 -2.83 19.93 6.94
CA ARG A 224 -3.85 19.82 8.01
C ARG A 224 -4.30 18.38 8.28
N LEU A 225 -3.84 17.43 7.47
CA LEU A 225 -4.23 16.04 7.59
C LEU A 225 -3.47 15.36 8.72
N MET A 226 -4.13 14.42 9.41
CA MET A 226 -3.57 13.63 10.49
C MET A 226 -3.48 12.17 10.10
N ASP A 227 -2.37 11.55 10.48
CA ASP A 227 -2.21 10.11 10.45
C ASP A 227 -3.05 9.40 11.52
N CYS A 228 -3.02 8.06 11.55
CA CYS A 228 -3.74 7.24 12.52
C CYS A 228 -3.30 7.47 13.99
N ARG A 229 -2.16 8.14 14.21
CA ARG A 229 -1.65 8.51 15.53
C ARG A 229 -2.12 9.91 15.96
N GLY A 230 -2.85 10.63 15.09
CA GLY A 230 -3.29 12.00 15.32
C GLY A 230 -2.20 13.05 15.07
N PHE A 231 -1.10 12.69 14.41
CA PHE A 231 -0.04 13.64 14.08
C PHE A 231 -0.26 14.22 12.70
N THR A 232 -0.20 15.56 12.61
CA THR A 232 -0.01 16.30 11.34
C THR A 232 1.44 16.21 10.83
N PRO A 233 1.70 16.50 9.54
CA PRO A 233 3.04 16.47 8.97
C PRO A 233 4.05 17.31 9.76
N LEU A 234 3.67 18.49 10.23
CA LEU A 234 4.55 19.40 10.96
C LEU A 234 5.02 18.86 12.31
N ASN A 235 4.31 17.87 12.89
CA ASN A 235 4.76 17.22 14.13
C ASN A 235 5.96 16.30 13.92
N TYR A 236 6.21 15.87 12.69
CA TYR A 236 7.37 15.05 12.34
C TYR A 236 8.64 15.88 12.12
N VAL A 237 8.52 17.22 12.08
CA VAL A 237 9.67 18.13 11.95
C VAL A 237 10.55 18.02 13.20
N ARG A 238 11.85 17.72 12.98
CA ARG A 238 12.83 17.63 14.05
C ARG A 238 12.99 18.96 14.77
N LYS A 239 13.23 18.92 16.08
CA LYS A 239 13.33 20.12 16.93
C LYS A 239 14.42 21.08 16.47
N GLU A 240 15.51 20.54 15.94
CA GLU A 240 16.63 21.32 15.42
C GLU A 240 16.26 22.16 14.20
N ALA A 241 15.28 21.70 13.41
CA ALA A 241 14.81 22.35 12.18
C ALA A 241 13.54 23.18 12.37
N HIS A 242 13.09 23.41 13.62
CA HIS A 242 11.87 24.20 13.88
C HIS A 242 12.01 25.64 13.40
N GLY A 243 13.16 26.28 13.62
CA GLY A 243 13.42 27.64 13.16
C GLY A 243 13.36 27.75 11.63
N ASP A 244 14.12 26.90 10.94
CA ASP A 244 14.17 26.87 9.46
C ASP A 244 12.78 26.59 8.86
N MET A 245 12.01 25.68 9.47
CA MET A 245 10.66 25.36 9.02
C MET A 245 9.68 26.51 9.25
N ILE A 246 9.79 27.22 10.37
CA ILE A 246 8.96 28.42 10.63
C ILE A 246 9.29 29.51 9.62
N ASP A 247 10.57 29.73 9.30
CA ASP A 247 10.98 30.72 8.31
C ASP A 247 10.54 30.33 6.89
N TYR A 248 10.61 29.04 6.55
CA TYR A 248 9.99 28.51 5.33
C TYR A 248 8.47 28.78 5.32
N LEU A 249 7.75 28.44 6.39
CA LEU A 249 6.31 28.68 6.48
C LEU A 249 5.99 30.15 6.26
N LYS A 250 6.67 31.08 6.95
CA LYS A 250 6.51 32.54 6.74
C LYS A 250 6.64 32.92 5.27
N SER A 251 7.63 32.36 4.56
CA SER A 251 7.86 32.67 3.14
C SER A 251 6.75 32.17 2.22
N VAL A 252 6.11 31.05 2.56
CA VAL A 252 5.08 30.42 1.71
C VAL A 252 3.65 30.73 2.13
N MET A 253 3.45 31.31 3.33
CA MET A 253 2.12 31.63 3.85
C MET A 253 1.34 32.57 2.92
N ASP A 254 1.99 33.58 2.34
CA ASP A 254 1.33 34.52 1.43
C ASP A 254 0.97 33.89 0.08
N GLU A 255 1.74 32.90 -0.38
CA GLU A 255 1.48 32.17 -1.63
C GLU A 255 0.29 31.20 -1.47
N PHE A 256 0.30 30.35 -0.45
CA PHE A 256 -0.70 29.28 -0.31
C PHE A 256 -1.91 29.65 0.57
N PHE A 257 -1.74 30.59 1.50
CA PHE A 257 -2.74 30.97 2.50
C PHE A 257 -2.88 32.50 2.62
N PRO A 258 -3.30 33.21 1.57
CA PRO A 258 -3.51 34.67 1.61
C PRO A 258 -4.62 35.05 2.60
N ASP A 259 -4.67 36.31 3.05
CA ASP A 259 -5.71 36.79 3.98
C ASP A 259 -7.12 36.52 3.46
N ARG A 260 -7.98 35.89 4.29
CA ARG A 260 -9.37 35.64 3.89
C ARG A 260 -10.18 36.93 3.96
N THR A 261 -10.49 37.49 2.80
CA THR A 261 -11.38 38.66 2.66
C THR A 261 -12.88 38.31 2.73
N GLY A 262 -13.23 37.01 2.67
CA GLY A 262 -14.60 36.53 2.65
C GLY A 262 -15.21 36.25 4.03
N LYS A 263 -16.42 36.74 4.27
CA LYS A 263 -17.21 36.45 5.49
C LYS A 263 -17.85 35.06 5.38
N GLY A 264 -17.30 34.06 6.06
CA GLY A 264 -17.92 32.72 6.18
C GLY A 264 -16.95 31.63 6.66
N PRO A 265 -17.46 30.48 7.17
CA PRO A 265 -16.60 29.35 7.55
C PRO A 265 -15.81 28.84 6.34
N GLU A 266 -14.54 28.48 6.54
CA GLU A 266 -13.72 27.90 5.47
C GLU A 266 -14.36 26.60 4.98
N PRO A 267 -14.53 26.38 3.67
CA PRO A 267 -14.99 25.10 3.18
C PRO A 267 -13.97 24.01 3.53
N ALA A 268 -14.43 22.91 4.12
CA ALA A 268 -13.57 21.75 4.35
C ALA A 268 -12.92 21.24 3.05
N PRO A 269 -11.71 20.69 3.10
CA PRO A 269 -10.99 20.23 1.92
C PRO A 269 -11.85 19.27 1.07
N PRO A 270 -11.87 19.37 -0.27
CA PRO A 270 -12.83 18.64 -1.11
C PRO A 270 -12.80 17.12 -0.90
N LEU A 271 -11.62 16.54 -0.70
CA LEU A 271 -11.44 15.10 -0.52
C LEU A 271 -11.91 14.63 0.86
N THR A 272 -11.89 15.47 1.89
CA THR A 272 -12.44 15.10 3.23
C THR A 272 -13.95 14.91 3.22
N LYS A 273 -14.66 15.42 2.21
CA LYS A 273 -16.11 15.23 2.05
C LYS A 273 -16.46 13.90 1.37
N LYS A 274 -15.49 13.28 0.69
CA LYS A 274 -15.65 12.01 0.00
C LYS A 274 -15.37 10.86 0.97
N LYS A 275 -16.11 9.76 0.83
CA LYS A 275 -15.83 8.54 1.60
C LYS A 275 -14.52 7.91 1.11
N PRO A 276 -13.81 7.16 1.96
CA PRO A 276 -12.62 6.42 1.54
C PRO A 276 -12.96 5.46 0.39
N ASN A 277 -11.99 5.21 -0.49
CA ASN A 277 -12.11 4.33 -1.66
C ASN A 277 -13.10 4.78 -2.75
N THR A 278 -13.61 6.03 -2.69
CA THR A 278 -14.50 6.56 -3.73
C THR A 278 -13.77 7.26 -4.87
N THR A 279 -12.50 7.59 -4.66
CA THR A 279 -11.61 8.22 -5.64
C THR A 279 -10.43 7.31 -5.89
N PRO A 280 -10.55 6.31 -6.77
CA PRO A 280 -9.41 5.48 -7.14
C PRO A 280 -8.35 6.35 -7.82
N VAL A 281 -7.09 6.07 -7.50
CA VAL A 281 -5.96 6.75 -8.14
C VAL A 281 -5.87 6.22 -9.58
N PRO A 282 -5.90 7.10 -10.60
CA PRO A 282 -5.96 6.67 -11.99
C PRO A 282 -4.66 5.99 -12.42
N ASP A 283 -4.81 4.94 -13.22
CA ASP A 283 -3.73 4.25 -13.93
C ASP A 283 -3.53 4.91 -15.33
N PRO A 284 -2.34 4.75 -15.95
CA PRO A 284 -2.04 5.40 -17.22
C PRO A 284 -2.89 4.80 -18.36
N ARG A 285 -3.14 5.59 -19.42
CA ARG A 285 -3.97 5.13 -20.55
C ARG A 285 -3.38 3.94 -21.30
N MET A 286 -2.06 3.85 -21.37
CA MET A 286 -1.32 2.74 -21.95
C MET A 286 -0.70 1.92 -20.81
N ALA A 287 -1.55 1.44 -19.91
CA ALA A 287 -1.10 0.62 -18.80
C ALA A 287 -0.76 -0.80 -19.30
N LEU A 288 0.39 -1.31 -18.86
CA LEU A 288 0.72 -2.73 -19.00
C LEU A 288 -0.31 -3.60 -18.27
N THR A 289 -0.41 -4.87 -18.67
CA THR A 289 -1.12 -5.86 -17.86
C THR A 289 -0.43 -6.02 -16.49
N PRO A 290 -1.15 -6.35 -15.40
CA PRO A 290 -0.53 -6.55 -14.09
C PRO A 290 0.58 -7.61 -14.09
N GLN A 291 0.51 -8.60 -14.99
CA GLN A 291 1.53 -9.64 -15.12
C GLN A 291 2.80 -9.11 -15.79
N SER A 292 2.69 -8.42 -16.94
CA SER A 292 3.85 -7.82 -17.60
C SER A 292 4.47 -6.73 -16.74
N ALA A 293 3.65 -5.90 -16.08
CA ALA A 293 4.12 -4.89 -15.14
C ALA A 293 4.93 -5.49 -13.98
N MET A 294 4.55 -6.66 -13.47
CA MET A 294 5.27 -7.34 -12.39
C MET A 294 6.65 -7.80 -12.83
N LEU A 295 6.77 -8.38 -14.03
CA LEU A 295 8.04 -8.87 -14.59
C LEU A 295 9.02 -7.72 -14.88
N VAL A 296 8.51 -6.62 -15.46
CA VAL A 296 9.31 -5.41 -15.70
C VAL A 296 9.75 -4.77 -14.38
N ALA A 297 8.83 -4.66 -13.42
CA ALA A 297 9.13 -4.05 -12.14
C ALA A 297 10.09 -4.90 -11.28
N SER A 298 10.05 -6.24 -11.41
CA SER A 298 11.00 -7.15 -10.74
C SER A 298 12.38 -7.15 -11.41
N GLY A 299 12.46 -6.73 -12.68
CA GLY A 299 13.70 -6.74 -13.48
C GLY A 299 13.96 -8.06 -14.19
N GLU A 300 12.93 -8.90 -14.34
CA GLU A 300 13.01 -10.14 -15.11
C GLU A 300 12.98 -9.86 -16.62
N ILE A 301 12.36 -8.76 -17.03
CA ILE A 301 12.26 -8.31 -18.43
C ILE A 301 12.69 -6.84 -18.49
N GLU A 302 13.44 -6.48 -19.54
CA GLU A 302 13.79 -5.08 -19.78
C GLU A 302 12.55 -4.28 -20.19
N PRO A 303 12.46 -2.98 -19.86
CA PRO A 303 11.25 -2.20 -20.14
C PRO A 303 10.85 -2.20 -21.62
N GLU A 304 11.82 -2.23 -22.54
CA GLU A 304 11.56 -2.24 -23.99
C GLU A 304 10.93 -3.54 -24.51
N ASP A 305 11.30 -4.69 -23.96
CA ASP A 305 10.81 -5.99 -24.39
C ASP A 305 9.36 -6.27 -23.95
N ALA A 306 8.84 -5.50 -22.99
CA ALA A 306 7.50 -5.67 -22.46
C ALA A 306 6.39 -5.12 -23.35
N LEU A 307 6.72 -4.19 -24.26
CA LEU A 307 5.75 -3.65 -25.23
C LEU A 307 5.38 -4.68 -26.29
N ASP A 308 6.30 -5.60 -26.62
CA ASP A 308 6.09 -6.63 -27.64
C ASP A 308 5.22 -7.79 -27.13
N TRP A 309 5.11 -7.98 -25.81
CA TRP A 309 4.34 -9.08 -25.21
C TRP A 309 2.82 -8.84 -25.24
N ASP A 310 2.39 -7.58 -25.23
CA ASP A 310 0.96 -7.23 -25.19
C ASP A 310 0.34 -7.13 -26.61
N ASP A 311 1.12 -7.34 -27.70
CA ASP A 311 0.66 -7.31 -29.11
C ASP A 311 0.25 -8.70 -29.65
N ASP A 312 0.50 -9.78 -28.92
CA ASP A 312 0.24 -11.17 -29.38
C ASP A 312 -1.24 -11.60 -29.23
N SER A 313 -2.17 -10.65 -29.06
CA SER A 313 -3.63 -10.91 -29.03
C SER A 313 -4.38 -10.47 -30.28
N SER A 314 -3.70 -9.90 -31.27
CA SER A 314 -4.16 -9.98 -32.66
C SER A 314 -3.28 -10.96 -33.42
N TYR A 315 -3.50 -12.24 -33.18
CA TYR A 315 -3.32 -13.23 -34.24
C TYR A 315 -4.33 -12.85 -35.32
N ASP A 316 -3.91 -11.94 -36.20
CA ASP A 316 -4.57 -11.68 -37.46
C ASP A 316 -4.57 -13.03 -38.17
N SER A 317 -5.74 -13.66 -38.19
CA SER A 317 -5.98 -14.78 -39.07
C SER A 317 -5.90 -14.25 -40.49
N GLU A 318 -4.70 -14.22 -41.05
CA GLU A 318 -4.51 -14.32 -42.49
C GLU A 318 -5.02 -15.72 -42.90
N TYR A 319 -6.34 -15.86 -42.93
CA TYR A 319 -6.97 -16.83 -43.81
C TYR A 319 -6.78 -16.29 -45.21
N ASP A 320 -5.71 -16.77 -45.84
CA ASP A 320 -5.63 -16.87 -47.29
C ASP A 320 -6.93 -17.52 -47.79
N SER A 321 -7.78 -16.67 -48.35
CA SER A 321 -8.82 -17.08 -49.26
C SER A 321 -8.15 -17.67 -50.48
N ASP A 322 -8.14 -19.00 -50.57
CA ASP A 322 -8.25 -19.82 -51.78
C ASP A 322 -8.02 -21.29 -51.41
N ASP A 323 -9.09 -22.07 -51.21
CA ASP A 323 -9.39 -23.29 -51.99
C ASP A 323 -10.56 -24.06 -51.36
N ASP A 324 -11.38 -24.61 -52.25
CA ASP A 324 -12.65 -25.26 -51.98
C ASP A 324 -12.50 -26.60 -51.23
N SER A 325 -13.57 -26.92 -50.50
CA SER A 325 -14.13 -28.26 -50.29
C SER A 325 -13.99 -28.91 -48.90
N TYR A 326 -15.19 -29.27 -48.41
CA TYR A 326 -15.53 -30.31 -47.44
C TYR A 326 -15.55 -30.04 -45.92
N SER A 327 -16.79 -30.21 -45.45
CA SER A 327 -17.30 -30.68 -44.15
C SER A 327 -17.41 -29.68 -43.00
N ASP A 328 -18.65 -29.23 -42.79
CA ASP A 328 -19.26 -29.07 -41.47
C ASP A 328 -18.76 -30.16 -40.52
N SER A 329 -18.11 -29.73 -39.46
CA SER A 329 -17.90 -30.52 -38.26
C SER A 329 -18.02 -29.55 -37.11
N ASP A 330 -19.29 -29.33 -36.75
CA ASP A 330 -19.69 -28.85 -35.44
C ASP A 330 -18.75 -29.47 -34.38
N SER A 331 -18.01 -28.64 -33.65
CA SER A 331 -17.60 -29.02 -32.31
C SER A 331 -18.86 -28.99 -31.46
N GLU A 332 -19.68 -30.04 -31.61
CA GLU A 332 -20.70 -30.43 -30.65
C GLU A 332 -19.99 -30.57 -29.30
N PHE A 333 -20.10 -29.51 -28.50
CA PHE A 333 -19.94 -29.63 -27.07
C PHE A 333 -21.13 -30.49 -26.63
N ASP A 334 -20.88 -31.79 -26.39
CA ASP A 334 -21.89 -32.84 -26.19
C ASP A 334 -23.00 -32.37 -25.23
N GLN A 335 -24.09 -31.84 -25.80
CA GLN A 335 -25.24 -31.37 -25.01
C GLN A 335 -25.91 -32.54 -24.28
N GLU A 336 -25.72 -33.76 -24.77
CA GLU A 336 -26.13 -35.01 -24.11
C GLU A 336 -25.29 -35.29 -22.86
N GLU A 337 -23.97 -35.08 -22.87
CA GLU A 337 -23.11 -35.28 -21.69
C GLU A 337 -23.45 -34.26 -20.60
N LEU A 338 -23.75 -33.02 -20.99
CA LEU A 338 -24.15 -31.95 -20.07
C LEU A 338 -25.56 -32.15 -19.48
N ALA A 339 -26.48 -32.70 -20.28
CA ALA A 339 -27.81 -33.10 -19.84
C ALA A 339 -27.76 -34.31 -18.88
N GLU A 340 -26.89 -35.29 -19.17
CA GLU A 340 -26.71 -36.47 -18.32
C GLU A 340 -26.04 -36.10 -16.99
N LEU A 341 -25.04 -35.22 -17.01
CA LEU A 341 -24.42 -34.64 -15.80
C LEU A 341 -25.42 -33.83 -14.97
N CYS A 342 -26.27 -33.02 -15.61
CA CYS A 342 -27.33 -32.28 -14.92
C CYS A 342 -28.36 -33.23 -14.28
N LEU A 343 -28.76 -34.31 -14.96
CA LEU A 343 -29.67 -35.32 -14.39
C LEU A 343 -29.03 -36.06 -13.21
N ARG A 344 -27.74 -36.41 -13.32
CA ARG A 344 -26.98 -37.06 -12.25
C ARG A 344 -26.77 -36.17 -11.03
N ALA A 345 -26.73 -34.85 -11.24
CA ALA A 345 -26.64 -33.84 -10.18
C ALA A 345 -28.01 -33.44 -9.58
N GLY A 346 -29.11 -34.11 -9.93
CA GLY A 346 -30.44 -33.86 -9.38
C GLY A 346 -31.30 -32.88 -10.18
N GLY A 347 -30.92 -32.61 -11.43
CA GLY A 347 -31.58 -31.70 -12.34
C GLY A 347 -31.09 -30.25 -12.22
N PRO A 348 -31.52 -29.37 -13.15
CA PRO A 348 -31.02 -28.00 -13.25
C PRO A 348 -31.30 -27.14 -12.01
N ILE A 349 -32.34 -27.46 -11.24
CA ILE A 349 -32.67 -26.76 -9.99
C ILE A 349 -31.67 -27.11 -8.87
N ALA A 350 -31.26 -28.38 -8.76
CA ALA A 350 -30.29 -28.81 -7.76
C ALA A 350 -28.89 -28.24 -8.06
N VAL A 351 -28.51 -28.17 -9.35
CA VAL A 351 -27.28 -27.50 -9.78
C VAL A 351 -27.31 -26.01 -9.44
N ALA A 352 -28.42 -25.32 -9.74
CA ALA A 352 -28.59 -23.90 -9.40
C ALA A 352 -28.56 -23.65 -7.88
N GLN A 353 -29.14 -24.54 -7.07
CA GLN A 353 -29.11 -24.43 -5.60
C GLN A 353 -27.71 -24.71 -5.03
N ASN A 354 -26.93 -25.59 -5.64
CA ASN A 354 -25.54 -25.84 -5.24
C ASN A 354 -24.60 -24.67 -5.59
N CYS A 355 -24.81 -24.02 -6.73
CA CYS A 355 -23.98 -22.90 -7.16
C CYS A 355 -24.35 -21.55 -6.51
N PHE A 356 -25.65 -21.33 -6.23
CA PHE A 356 -26.17 -20.02 -5.83
C PHE A 356 -26.94 -20.03 -4.50
N GLY A 357 -26.97 -21.17 -3.79
CA GLY A 357 -27.63 -21.35 -2.49
C GLY A 357 -29.12 -21.64 -2.58
N GLU A 358 -29.70 -22.13 -1.47
CA GLU A 358 -31.06 -22.68 -1.36
C GLU A 358 -32.21 -21.70 -1.69
N SER A 359 -31.92 -20.42 -1.93
CA SER A 359 -32.91 -19.38 -2.21
C SER A 359 -33.27 -19.20 -3.70
N CYS A 360 -32.67 -19.98 -4.60
CA CYS A 360 -32.95 -19.88 -6.03
C CYS A 360 -34.36 -20.37 -6.41
N ARG A 361 -35.15 -19.48 -7.03
CA ARG A 361 -36.43 -19.80 -7.68
C ARG A 361 -36.32 -19.56 -9.19
N VAL A 362 -36.58 -20.60 -9.97
CA VAL A 362 -36.69 -20.50 -11.43
C VAL A 362 -38.02 -19.84 -11.78
N THR A 363 -37.99 -18.71 -12.50
CA THR A 363 -39.19 -18.08 -13.04
C THR A 363 -39.30 -18.41 -14.53
N SER A 364 -40.27 -19.22 -14.92
CA SER A 364 -40.55 -19.48 -16.33
C SER A 364 -41.39 -18.35 -16.90
N ARG A 365 -40.78 -17.45 -17.67
CA ARG A 365 -41.51 -16.59 -18.62
C ARG A 365 -41.04 -16.90 -20.02
N SER A 366 -41.74 -17.83 -20.67
CA SER A 366 -41.70 -17.98 -22.12
C SER A 366 -42.52 -16.87 -22.78
N HIS A 367 -41.87 -15.76 -23.13
CA HIS A 367 -42.39 -14.93 -24.20
C HIS A 367 -41.93 -15.54 -25.52
N LYS A 368 -42.88 -16.16 -26.23
CA LYS A 368 -42.75 -16.41 -27.67
C LYS A 368 -42.48 -15.07 -28.34
N LEU A 369 -41.28 -14.90 -28.89
CA LEU A 369 -41.03 -13.95 -29.97
C LEU A 369 -41.50 -14.65 -31.26
N ASN A 370 -42.33 -13.93 -32.02
CA ASN A 370 -42.90 -14.36 -33.29
C ASN A 370 -41.84 -14.65 -34.34
#